data_AF-C6S699-F1
#
_entry.id   AF-C6S699-F1
#
_cell.length_a   1.000
_cell.length_b   1.000
_cell.length_c   1.000
_cell.angle_alpha   90.00
_cell.angle_beta   90.00
_cell.angle_gamma   90.00
#
_symmetry.space_group_name_H-M   'P 1'
#
loop_
_entity.id
_entity.type
_entity.pdbx_description
1 polymer ?
#
loop_
_entity_poly.entity_id
_entity_poly.type
_entity_poly.pdbx_seq_one_letter_code
_entity_poly.pdbx_strand_id
1 'polypeptide(L)'
;MLFRKTTAAVLAATLMLNGCTAMMWGMNDPFSQTTAYKHVDKDQIRAFGVVAKDNAQLEKGSLVMMGGKYWFVVNPEDSAKLTGILKAGLDKPFQIVEDTPSYARHQALPVKLESPGSQNFSTEGLCLRYDTDRPADIAKLKQLEFEAVELDNRTIYTRCVSAKGKYYATPQKLNADYHFEQSVPADIYYTVTEKHTDKSKLFANILYTPPPF
;
A
#
# COMPACT_ATOMS: atom_id res chain seq x y z
N MET A 1 -21.10 -55.87 15.93
CA MET A 1 -20.25 -55.12 14.97
C MET A 1 -21.02 -54.23 13.98
N LEU A 2 -22.35 -54.03 14.10
CA LEU A 2 -23.10 -53.17 13.17
C LEU A 2 -23.07 -51.66 13.49
N PHE A 3 -22.85 -51.27 14.76
CA PHE A 3 -22.93 -49.86 15.19
C PHE A 3 -21.71 -48.98 14.89
N ARG A 4 -20.53 -49.57 14.58
CA ARG A 4 -19.33 -48.79 14.23
C ARG A 4 -19.27 -48.39 12.75
N LYS A 5 -20.00 -49.09 11.88
CA LYS A 5 -20.03 -48.79 10.43
C LYS A 5 -20.98 -47.63 10.10
N THR A 6 -22.00 -47.39 10.93
CA THR A 6 -22.98 -46.32 10.74
C THR A 6 -22.44 -44.93 11.12
N THR A 7 -21.61 -44.82 12.16
CA THR A 7 -21.06 -43.52 12.60
C THR A 7 -20.05 -42.93 11.60
N ALA A 8 -19.19 -43.76 11.01
CA ALA A 8 -18.24 -43.34 9.98
C ALA A 8 -18.95 -42.93 8.67
N ALA A 9 -20.04 -43.63 8.31
CA ALA A 9 -20.82 -43.31 7.13
C ALA A 9 -21.57 -41.96 7.27
N VAL A 10 -22.09 -41.63 8.46
CA VAL A 10 -22.77 -40.36 8.73
C VAL A 10 -21.80 -39.17 8.75
N LEU A 11 -20.59 -39.34 9.31
CA LEU A 11 -19.54 -38.32 9.25
C LEU A 11 -19.04 -38.07 7.82
N ALA A 12 -18.86 -39.13 7.03
CA ALA A 12 -18.48 -38.98 5.62
C ALA A 12 -19.59 -38.29 4.81
N ALA A 13 -20.87 -38.62 5.04
CA ALA A 13 -22.00 -37.99 4.38
C ALA A 13 -22.12 -36.50 4.73
N THR A 14 -21.96 -36.12 6.00
CA THR A 14 -22.00 -34.72 6.44
C THR A 14 -20.82 -33.90 5.91
N LEU A 15 -19.61 -34.45 5.86
CA LEU A 15 -18.44 -33.79 5.26
C LEU A 15 -18.59 -33.59 3.74
N MET A 16 -19.12 -34.59 3.02
CA MET A 16 -19.36 -34.49 1.58
C MET A 16 -20.48 -33.50 1.25
N LEU A 17 -21.57 -33.49 2.02
CA LEU A 17 -22.69 -32.55 1.83
C LEU A 17 -22.27 -31.10 2.09
N ASN A 18 -21.56 -30.83 3.19
CA ASN A 18 -21.05 -29.49 3.49
C ASN A 18 -20.01 -29.01 2.46
N GLY A 19 -19.16 -29.92 1.97
CA GLY A 19 -18.20 -29.62 0.90
C GLY A 19 -18.87 -29.28 -0.44
N CYS A 20 -19.90 -30.02 -0.83
CA CYS A 20 -20.67 -29.76 -2.05
C CYS A 20 -21.47 -28.44 -1.96
N THR A 21 -22.05 -28.12 -0.81
CA THR A 21 -22.74 -26.84 -0.60
C THR A 21 -21.76 -25.67 -0.65
N ALA A 22 -20.59 -25.77 -0.01
CA ALA A 22 -19.58 -24.71 -0.08
C ALA A 22 -19.05 -24.50 -1.50
N MET A 23 -18.83 -25.59 -2.26
CA MET A 23 -18.43 -25.51 -3.67
C MET A 23 -19.52 -24.87 -4.54
N MET A 24 -20.79 -25.25 -4.35
CA MET A 24 -21.93 -24.68 -5.08
C MET A 24 -22.11 -23.18 -4.80
N TRP A 25 -22.00 -22.78 -3.54
CA TRP A 25 -22.06 -21.35 -3.15
C TRP A 25 -20.84 -20.58 -3.64
N GLY A 26 -19.66 -21.20 -3.70
CA GLY A 26 -18.47 -20.59 -4.29
C GLY A 26 -18.57 -20.39 -5.80
N MET A 27 -19.21 -21.32 -6.53
CA MET A 27 -19.45 -21.20 -7.98
C MET A 27 -20.52 -20.15 -8.33
N ASN A 28 -21.48 -19.91 -7.42
CA ASN A 28 -22.54 -18.92 -7.58
C ASN A 28 -22.52 -17.90 -6.44
N ASP A 29 -21.35 -17.32 -6.16
CA ASP A 29 -21.19 -16.39 -5.03
C ASP A 29 -22.15 -15.19 -5.20
N PRO A 30 -23.12 -15.02 -4.28
CA PRO A 30 -24.03 -13.90 -4.33
C PRO A 30 -23.38 -12.63 -3.79
N PHE A 31 -22.22 -12.72 -3.16
CA PHE A 31 -21.52 -11.58 -2.59
C PHE A 31 -20.42 -11.14 -3.56
N SER A 32 -20.43 -9.86 -3.91
CA SER A 32 -19.32 -9.25 -4.63
C SER A 32 -18.88 -7.99 -3.94
N GLN A 33 -17.65 -7.58 -4.22
CA GLN A 33 -17.08 -6.35 -3.68
C GLN A 33 -16.51 -5.53 -4.82
N THR A 34 -16.89 -4.26 -4.87
CA THR A 34 -16.31 -3.29 -5.81
C THR A 34 -15.49 -2.30 -5.00
N THR A 35 -14.23 -2.10 -5.34
CA THR A 35 -13.39 -1.06 -4.73
C THR A 35 -13.25 0.10 -5.69
N ALA A 36 -13.71 1.28 -5.28
CA ALA A 36 -13.63 2.50 -6.05
C ALA A 36 -12.55 3.42 -5.49
N TYR A 37 -11.65 3.88 -6.36
CA TYR A 37 -10.71 4.95 -6.06
C TYR A 37 -11.44 6.30 -6.07
N LYS A 38 -11.22 7.12 -5.04
CA LYS A 38 -11.79 8.47 -4.91
C LYS A 38 -10.66 9.48 -4.72
N HIS A 39 -10.46 10.33 -5.71
CA HIS A 39 -9.49 11.42 -5.67
C HIS A 39 -9.91 12.48 -4.65
N VAL A 40 -8.94 13.00 -3.89
CA VAL A 40 -9.14 14.10 -2.93
C VAL A 40 -8.49 15.37 -3.46
N ASP A 41 -7.17 15.36 -3.66
CA ASP A 41 -6.41 16.53 -4.15
C ASP A 41 -5.02 16.10 -4.66
N LYS A 42 -4.31 17.04 -5.28
CA LYS A 42 -2.89 16.92 -5.65
C LYS A 42 -2.04 17.96 -4.94
N ASP A 43 -0.79 17.59 -4.68
CA ASP A 43 0.23 18.48 -4.14
C ASP A 43 1.60 18.26 -4.80
N GLN A 44 2.54 19.16 -4.49
CA GLN A 44 3.91 19.13 -4.96
C GLN A 44 4.84 19.26 -3.75
N ILE A 45 5.45 18.14 -3.36
CA ILE A 45 6.44 18.08 -2.28
C ILE A 45 7.72 18.76 -2.77
N ARG A 46 8.15 19.79 -2.06
CA ARG A 46 9.30 20.64 -2.43
C ARG A 46 10.48 20.49 -1.50
N ALA A 47 10.24 19.96 -0.30
CA ALA A 47 11.25 19.87 0.72
C ALA A 47 10.95 18.72 1.67
N PHE A 48 11.95 18.33 2.46
CA PHE A 48 11.74 17.50 3.63
C PHE A 48 12.57 17.99 4.82
N GLY A 49 12.14 17.58 6.01
CA GLY A 49 12.86 17.81 7.26
C GLY A 49 12.60 16.68 8.25
N VAL A 50 13.52 16.46 9.17
CA VAL A 50 13.36 15.50 10.27
C VAL A 50 13.16 16.28 11.56
N VAL A 51 12.12 15.92 12.30
CA VAL A 51 11.76 16.61 13.54
C VAL A 51 12.84 16.36 14.60
N ALA A 52 13.57 17.41 14.95
CA ALA A 52 14.69 17.32 15.90
C ALA A 52 14.24 17.19 17.36
N LYS A 53 13.07 17.74 17.70
CA LYS A 53 12.48 17.76 19.04
C LYS A 53 10.97 17.62 18.94
N ASP A 54 10.39 16.89 19.88
CA ASP A 54 8.94 16.76 20.00
C ASP A 54 8.29 18.14 20.13
N ASN A 55 7.11 18.29 19.53
CA ASN A 55 6.22 19.41 19.77
C ASN A 55 4.76 18.93 19.80
N ALA A 56 3.81 19.85 19.97
CA ALA A 56 2.39 19.53 20.11
C ALA A 56 1.79 18.76 18.92
N GLN A 57 2.41 18.79 17.74
CA GLN A 57 1.89 18.17 16.52
C GLN A 57 2.85 17.14 15.90
N LEU A 58 4.14 17.19 16.24
CA LEU A 58 5.18 16.42 15.57
C LEU A 58 6.06 15.69 16.59
N GLU A 59 6.21 14.40 16.37
CA GLU A 59 7.08 13.53 17.15
C GLU A 59 8.53 13.61 16.64
N LYS A 60 9.48 13.55 17.55
CA LYS A 60 10.91 13.53 17.25
C LYS A 60 11.22 12.32 16.36
N GLY A 61 12.02 12.57 15.33
CA GLY A 61 12.41 11.54 14.35
C GLY A 61 11.41 11.36 13.22
N SER A 62 10.23 11.99 13.27
CA SER A 62 9.31 12.02 12.13
C SER A 62 9.92 12.76 10.95
N LEU A 63 9.77 12.18 9.76
CA LEU A 63 10.06 12.80 8.48
C LEU A 63 8.85 13.63 8.05
N VAL A 64 9.06 14.93 7.85
CA VAL A 64 8.07 15.86 7.33
C VAL A 64 8.38 16.13 5.87
N MET A 65 7.53 15.65 4.97
CA MET A 65 7.56 16.00 3.55
C MET A 65 6.68 17.23 3.33
N MET A 66 7.29 18.33 2.91
CA MET A 66 6.66 19.64 2.83
C MET A 66 6.19 19.91 1.40
N GLY A 67 4.87 19.83 1.21
CA GLY A 67 4.16 20.21 0.00
C GLY A 67 3.92 21.71 -0.13
N GLY A 68 3.26 22.09 -1.21
CA GLY A 68 2.78 23.46 -1.42
C GLY A 68 1.48 23.74 -0.68
N LYS A 69 0.65 22.71 -0.45
CA LYS A 69 -0.63 22.81 0.24
C LYS A 69 -0.66 22.07 1.57
N TYR A 70 0.01 20.92 1.63
CA TYR A 70 -0.04 20.00 2.75
C TYR A 70 1.36 19.61 3.22
N TRP A 71 1.47 19.25 4.49
CA TRP A 71 2.61 18.51 5.02
C TRP A 71 2.24 17.06 5.24
N PHE A 72 3.11 16.16 4.84
CA PHE A 72 2.97 14.72 5.06
C PHE A 72 4.01 14.31 6.10
N VAL A 73 3.54 13.99 7.31
CA VAL A 73 4.37 13.66 8.47
C VAL A 73 4.36 12.15 8.62
N VAL A 74 5.49 11.52 8.32
CA VAL A 74 5.67 10.07 8.48
C VAL A 74 6.00 9.75 9.93
N ASN A 75 5.48 8.63 10.43
CA ASN A 75 5.75 8.17 11.79
C ASN A 75 7.25 7.89 11.99
N PRO A 76 7.81 8.05 13.20
CA PRO A 76 9.26 7.90 13.43
C PRO A 76 9.84 6.55 12.98
N GLU A 77 9.10 5.45 13.15
CA GLU A 77 9.51 4.10 12.76
C GLU A 77 9.82 4.00 11.25
N ASP A 78 8.89 4.45 10.41
CA ASP A 78 9.04 4.43 8.95
C ASP A 78 9.98 5.53 8.44
N SER A 79 10.06 6.63 9.19
CA SER A 79 10.89 7.80 8.85
C SER A 79 12.38 7.47 8.80
N ALA A 80 12.87 6.59 9.68
CA ALA A 80 14.28 6.20 9.68
C ALA A 80 14.70 5.55 8.35
N LYS A 81 13.85 4.67 7.81
CA LYS A 81 14.08 3.98 6.52
C LYS A 81 14.09 4.98 5.37
N LEU A 82 13.06 5.83 5.28
CA LEU A 82 12.92 6.82 4.23
C LEU A 82 14.01 7.89 4.27
N THR A 83 14.40 8.35 5.46
CA THR A 83 15.44 9.38 5.61
C THR A 83 16.79 8.89 5.09
N GLY A 84 17.15 7.63 5.33
CA GLY A 84 18.37 7.05 4.79
C GLY A 84 18.40 7.06 3.26
N ILE A 85 17.27 6.73 2.64
CA ILE A 85 17.11 6.75 1.18
C ILE A 85 17.22 8.19 0.65
N LEU A 86 16.49 9.14 1.24
CA LEU A 86 16.49 10.55 0.79
C LEU A 86 17.85 11.23 0.96
N LYS A 87 18.64 10.85 1.97
CA LYS A 87 19.96 11.43 2.26
C LYS A 87 21.14 10.66 1.63
N ALA A 88 20.86 9.68 0.77
CA ALA A 88 21.88 8.82 0.16
C ALA A 88 22.94 9.57 -0.68
N GLY A 89 22.64 10.80 -1.11
CA GLY A 89 23.52 11.61 -1.96
C GLY A 89 23.85 10.89 -3.27
N LEU A 90 22.82 10.34 -3.91
CA LEU A 90 22.91 9.76 -5.24
C LEU A 90 22.91 10.90 -6.28
N ASP A 91 23.45 10.63 -7.45
CA ASP A 91 23.68 11.63 -8.51
C ASP A 91 22.41 12.03 -9.27
N LYS A 92 21.37 11.22 -9.16
CA LYS A 92 20.05 11.52 -9.70
C LYS A 92 18.95 11.18 -8.70
N PRO A 93 17.73 11.71 -8.85
CA PRO A 93 16.60 11.33 -8.03
C PRO A 93 16.12 9.91 -8.34
N PHE A 94 15.45 9.29 -7.36
CA PHE A 94 14.72 8.04 -7.56
C PHE A 94 13.50 8.24 -8.47
N GLN A 95 13.17 7.21 -9.22
CA GLN A 95 11.90 7.13 -9.97
C GLN A 95 10.86 6.44 -9.09
N ILE A 96 9.65 7.00 -9.04
CA ILE A 96 8.50 6.32 -8.42
C ILE A 96 7.92 5.36 -9.46
N VAL A 97 7.80 4.09 -9.11
CA VAL A 97 7.30 3.02 -9.98
C VAL A 97 6.23 2.20 -9.27
N GLU A 98 5.38 1.56 -10.06
CA GLU A 98 4.44 0.56 -9.58
C GLU A 98 5.16 -0.77 -9.31
N ASP A 99 4.68 -1.52 -8.32
CA ASP A 99 5.11 -2.89 -8.05
C ASP A 99 4.51 -3.86 -9.08
N THR A 100 4.99 -3.75 -10.32
CA THR A 100 4.56 -4.56 -11.46
C THR A 100 5.81 -5.13 -12.15
N PRO A 101 5.70 -6.24 -12.89
CA PRO A 101 6.84 -6.80 -13.60
C PRO A 101 7.53 -5.81 -14.57
N SER A 102 6.80 -4.81 -15.06
CA SER A 102 7.33 -3.77 -15.96
C SER A 102 7.92 -2.56 -15.21
N TYR A 103 7.72 -2.47 -13.89
CA TYR A 103 8.05 -1.29 -13.08
C TYR A 103 7.63 0.01 -13.75
N ALA A 104 6.37 0.04 -14.20
CA ALA A 104 5.80 1.19 -14.87
C ALA A 104 5.92 2.44 -13.99
N ARG A 105 6.29 3.58 -14.59
CA ARG A 105 6.50 4.83 -13.86
C ARG A 105 5.18 5.32 -13.28
N HIS A 106 5.13 5.47 -11.96
CA HIS A 106 4.03 6.13 -11.29
C HIS A 106 4.25 7.65 -11.34
N GLN A 107 3.21 8.40 -11.71
CA GLN A 107 3.35 9.84 -11.96
C GLN A 107 3.41 10.69 -10.69
N ALA A 108 2.89 10.19 -9.57
CA ALA A 108 2.83 10.88 -8.29
C ALA A 108 3.03 9.91 -7.11
N LEU A 109 3.49 10.40 -5.97
CA LEU A 109 3.49 9.67 -4.71
C LEU A 109 2.04 9.33 -4.31
N PRO A 110 1.66 8.04 -4.21
CA PRO A 110 0.31 7.65 -3.82
C PRO A 110 0.11 7.84 -2.32
N VAL A 111 -0.71 8.82 -1.92
CA VAL A 111 -1.06 9.09 -0.53
C VAL A 111 -2.50 8.64 -0.27
N LYS A 112 -2.64 7.42 0.26
CA LYS A 112 -3.94 6.81 0.55
C LYS A 112 -4.39 7.18 1.94
N LEU A 113 -5.53 7.85 2.07
CA LEU A 113 -6.17 8.13 3.34
C LEU A 113 -6.88 6.88 3.86
N GLU A 114 -6.86 6.68 5.18
CA GLU A 114 -7.54 5.53 5.82
C GLU A 114 -9.06 5.55 5.58
N SER A 115 -9.64 6.75 5.52
CA SER A 115 -11.08 6.95 5.31
C SER A 115 -11.36 8.38 4.82
N PRO A 116 -12.58 8.67 4.30
CA PRO A 116 -12.96 10.02 3.91
C PRO A 116 -12.79 11.00 5.07
N GLY A 117 -12.01 12.07 4.87
CA GLY A 117 -11.76 13.09 5.89
C GLY A 117 -10.79 12.69 7.00
N SER A 118 -10.21 11.47 6.97
CA SER A 118 -9.11 11.11 7.86
C SER A 118 -7.91 12.02 7.62
N GLN A 119 -7.09 12.23 8.66
CA GLN A 119 -5.75 12.81 8.54
C GLN A 119 -4.67 11.73 8.44
N ASN A 120 -4.99 10.48 8.78
CA ASN A 120 -4.05 9.39 8.68
C ASN A 120 -3.95 8.93 7.23
N PHE A 121 -2.70 8.74 6.77
CA PHE A 121 -2.41 8.21 5.45
C PHE A 121 -1.45 7.03 5.52
N SER A 122 -1.47 6.23 4.46
CA SER A 122 -0.45 5.25 4.13
C SER A 122 0.00 5.42 2.68
N THR A 123 1.26 5.07 2.41
CA THR A 123 1.81 4.90 1.06
C THR A 123 2.11 3.42 0.87
N GLU A 124 1.05 2.61 0.74
CA GLU A 124 1.20 1.17 0.50
C GLU A 124 1.81 0.94 -0.89
N GLY A 125 2.85 0.09 -0.96
CA GLY A 125 3.44 -0.31 -2.24
C GLY A 125 4.21 0.79 -2.98
N LEU A 126 4.75 1.79 -2.26
CA LEU A 126 5.63 2.78 -2.88
C LEU A 126 6.95 2.13 -3.28
N CYS A 127 7.15 1.90 -4.58
CA CYS A 127 8.39 1.37 -5.10
C CYS A 127 9.25 2.46 -5.73
N LEU A 128 10.53 2.42 -5.38
CA LEU A 128 11.56 3.32 -5.89
C LEU A 128 12.45 2.53 -6.85
N ARG A 129 12.73 3.12 -8.01
CA ARG A 129 13.64 2.60 -9.01
C ARG A 129 14.83 3.53 -9.21
N TYR A 130 16.01 2.95 -9.35
CA TYR A 130 17.24 3.65 -9.68
C TYR A 130 18.07 2.85 -10.68
N ASP A 131 18.31 3.45 -11.85
CA ASP A 131 19.06 2.80 -12.93
C ASP A 131 20.50 3.30 -12.91
N THR A 132 21.51 2.44 -12.74
CA THR A 132 22.90 2.91 -12.73
C THR A 132 23.88 1.80 -13.01
N ASP A 133 24.95 2.15 -13.71
CA ASP A 133 26.13 1.30 -13.91
C ASP A 133 27.32 1.77 -13.05
N ARG A 134 27.15 2.86 -12.27
CA ARG A 134 28.24 3.45 -11.49
C ARG A 134 28.49 2.63 -10.22
N PRO A 135 29.70 2.06 -10.03
CA PRO A 135 29.98 1.20 -8.88
C PRO A 135 29.75 1.88 -7.51
N ALA A 136 30.01 3.18 -7.42
CA ALA A 136 29.77 3.96 -6.21
C ALA A 136 28.28 4.06 -5.83
N ASP A 137 27.40 4.22 -6.81
CA ASP A 137 25.95 4.23 -6.56
C ASP A 137 25.46 2.83 -6.22
N ILE A 138 25.94 1.81 -6.93
CA ILE A 138 25.59 0.40 -6.67
C ILE A 138 25.92 0.02 -5.23
N ALA A 139 27.08 0.43 -4.71
CA ALA A 139 27.45 0.20 -3.32
C ALA A 139 26.49 0.86 -2.33
N LYS A 140 26.09 2.12 -2.60
CA LYS A 140 25.10 2.83 -1.78
C LYS A 140 23.71 2.17 -1.84
N LEU A 141 23.25 1.80 -3.03
CA LEU A 141 21.97 1.12 -3.24
C LEU A 141 21.90 -0.20 -2.48
N LYS A 142 22.98 -0.98 -2.48
CA LYS A 142 23.09 -2.21 -1.68
C LYS A 142 23.03 -1.94 -0.17
N GLN A 143 23.70 -0.89 0.32
CA GLN A 143 23.60 -0.47 1.73
C GLN A 143 22.19 -0.02 2.10
N LEU A 144 21.47 0.54 1.13
CA LEU A 144 20.07 0.93 1.24
C LEU A 144 19.11 -0.20 0.88
N GLU A 145 19.56 -1.46 0.85
CA GLU A 145 18.72 -2.64 0.65
C GLU A 145 17.87 -2.59 -0.64
N PHE A 146 18.41 -1.97 -1.70
CA PHE A 146 17.81 -2.09 -3.03
C PHE A 146 18.19 -3.44 -3.65
N GLU A 147 17.21 -4.08 -4.27
CA GLU A 147 17.35 -5.33 -4.99
C GLU A 147 17.74 -5.06 -6.44
N ALA A 148 18.66 -5.87 -6.97
CA ALA A 148 19.03 -5.83 -8.38
C ALA A 148 18.05 -6.72 -9.17
N VAL A 149 17.41 -6.16 -10.19
CA VAL A 149 16.44 -6.84 -11.05
C VAL A 149 16.84 -6.66 -12.49
N GLU A 150 16.74 -7.72 -13.30
CA GLU A 150 16.95 -7.63 -14.75
C GLU A 150 15.66 -7.22 -15.45
N LEU A 151 15.70 -6.08 -16.15
CA LEU A 151 14.60 -5.57 -16.96
C LEU A 151 15.14 -5.11 -18.31
N ASP A 152 14.58 -5.62 -19.41
CA ASP A 152 14.98 -5.28 -20.78
C ASP A 152 16.50 -5.39 -21.04
N ASN A 153 17.12 -6.48 -20.56
CA ASN A 153 18.57 -6.75 -20.63
C ASN A 153 19.44 -5.71 -19.91
N ARG A 154 18.92 -5.07 -18.86
CA ARG A 154 19.64 -4.14 -18.00
C ARG A 154 19.35 -4.44 -16.54
N THR A 155 20.36 -4.33 -15.70
CA THR A 155 20.18 -4.35 -14.25
C THR A 155 19.62 -3.01 -13.78
N ILE A 156 18.45 -3.06 -13.15
CA ILE A 156 17.84 -1.94 -12.43
C ILE A 156 17.86 -2.23 -10.94
N TYR A 157 17.79 -1.18 -10.11
CA TYR A 157 17.75 -1.33 -8.67
C TYR A 157 16.40 -0.86 -8.15
N THR A 158 15.69 -1.72 -7.43
CA THR A 158 14.35 -1.41 -6.92
C THR A 158 14.26 -1.63 -5.41
N ARG A 159 13.44 -0.83 -4.75
CA ARG A 159 13.08 -1.02 -3.35
C ARG A 159 11.67 -0.53 -3.10
N CYS A 160 10.84 -1.39 -2.56
CA CYS A 160 9.50 -1.02 -2.10
C CYS A 160 9.53 -0.68 -0.62
N VAL A 161 8.94 0.46 -0.29
CA VAL A 161 8.80 0.98 1.06
C VAL A 161 7.34 1.28 1.31
N SER A 162 6.90 1.08 2.53
CA SER A 162 5.59 1.54 2.98
C SER A 162 5.81 2.48 4.14
N ALA A 163 4.99 3.51 4.20
CA ALA A 163 5.04 4.50 5.26
C ALA A 163 3.64 4.83 5.71
N LYS A 164 3.48 5.03 7.01
CA LYS A 164 2.26 5.55 7.62
C LYS A 164 2.55 6.89 8.27
N GLY A 165 1.52 7.72 8.33
CA GLY A 165 1.68 9.06 8.84
C GLY A 165 0.39 9.84 8.92
N LYS A 166 0.55 11.14 9.17
CA LYS A 166 -0.54 12.12 9.19
C LYS A 166 -0.27 13.22 8.18
N TYR A 167 -1.29 13.63 7.45
CA TYR A 167 -1.20 14.81 6.59
C TYR A 167 -1.99 15.98 7.20
N TYR A 168 -1.44 17.18 7.05
CA TYR A 168 -1.98 18.41 7.60
C TYR A 168 -1.99 19.49 6.53
N ALA A 169 -2.98 20.38 6.56
CA ALA A 169 -2.85 21.65 5.84
C ALA A 169 -1.62 22.40 6.39
N THR A 170 -0.77 22.94 5.51
CA THR A 170 0.52 23.52 5.87
C THR A 170 0.41 24.55 7.02
N PRO A 171 1.02 24.29 8.19
CA PRO A 171 1.25 25.30 9.21
C PRO A 171 2.29 26.31 8.71
N GLN A 172 2.12 27.59 9.04
CA GLN A 172 2.90 28.67 8.40
C GLN A 172 4.40 28.71 8.71
N LYS A 173 5.00 27.85 9.56
CA LYS A 173 6.42 27.95 9.92
C LYS A 173 7.05 26.61 10.33
N LEU A 174 7.80 25.97 9.42
CA LEU A 174 8.90 25.05 9.73
C LEU A 174 10.07 25.33 8.79
N ASN A 175 11.29 25.19 9.30
CA ASN A 175 12.49 25.20 8.49
C ASN A 175 12.67 23.82 7.84
N ALA A 176 12.93 23.80 6.53
CA ALA A 176 13.28 22.57 5.82
C ALA A 176 14.75 22.21 6.05
N ASP A 177 15.03 20.92 6.22
CA ASP A 177 16.43 20.43 6.24
C ASP A 177 16.98 20.30 4.81
N TYR A 178 16.10 20.06 3.84
CA TYR A 178 16.46 19.86 2.45
C TYR A 178 15.36 20.35 1.51
N HIS A 179 15.77 20.99 0.41
CA HIS A 179 14.90 21.38 -0.69
C HIS A 179 15.21 20.54 -1.93
N PHE A 180 14.19 19.92 -2.51
CA PHE A 180 14.35 19.20 -3.76
C PHE A 180 14.55 20.17 -4.92
N GLU A 181 15.49 19.86 -5.81
CA GLU A 181 15.67 20.60 -7.06
C GLU A 181 14.44 20.50 -7.97
N GLN A 182 13.80 19.32 -7.97
CA GLN A 182 12.54 19.06 -8.67
C GLN A 182 11.48 18.63 -7.66
N SER A 183 10.30 19.23 -7.72
CA SER A 183 9.22 18.85 -6.82
C SER A 183 8.75 17.43 -7.08
N VAL A 184 8.42 16.71 -6.02
CA VAL A 184 7.84 15.37 -6.09
C VAL A 184 6.30 15.51 -6.09
N PRO A 185 5.62 15.18 -7.20
CA PRO A 185 4.16 15.21 -7.25
C PRO A 185 3.57 14.20 -6.27
N ALA A 186 2.49 14.58 -5.59
CA ALA A 186 1.73 13.71 -4.69
C ALA A 186 0.25 13.71 -5.08
N ASP A 187 -0.38 12.53 -4.97
CA ASP A 187 -1.78 12.30 -5.29
C ASP A 187 -2.49 11.73 -4.07
N ILE A 188 -3.45 12.49 -3.55
CA ILE A 188 -4.15 12.19 -2.30
C ILE A 188 -5.50 11.56 -2.66
N TYR A 189 -5.79 10.40 -2.10
CA TYR A 189 -7.00 9.65 -2.43
C TYR A 189 -7.45 8.75 -1.27
N TYR A 190 -8.65 8.20 -1.38
CA TYR A 190 -9.11 7.11 -0.54
C TYR A 190 -9.80 6.05 -1.39
N THR A 191 -9.98 4.86 -0.83
CA THR A 191 -10.70 3.76 -1.48
C THR A 191 -11.99 3.47 -0.74
N VAL A 192 -13.10 3.31 -1.46
CA VAL A 192 -14.38 2.86 -0.91
C VAL A 192 -14.66 1.47 -1.43
N THR A 193 -14.87 0.52 -0.52
CA THR A 193 -15.31 -0.83 -0.88
C THR A 193 -16.80 -0.96 -0.65
N GLU A 194 -17.55 -1.13 -1.72
CA GLU A 194 -18.99 -1.40 -1.69
C GLU A 194 -19.20 -2.90 -1.80
N LYS A 195 -19.95 -3.46 -0.83
CA LYS A 195 -20.38 -4.86 -0.87
C LYS A 195 -21.74 -4.93 -1.55
N HIS A 196 -21.83 -5.76 -2.58
CA HIS A 196 -23.09 -6.02 -3.26
C HIS A 196 -23.53 -7.45 -2.97
N THR A 197 -24.85 -7.61 -2.81
CA THR A 197 -25.47 -8.92 -2.69
C THR A 197 -26.44 -9.09 -3.84
N ASP A 198 -26.14 -10.04 -4.72
CA ASP A 198 -27.06 -10.50 -5.75
C ASP A 198 -28.14 -11.36 -5.08
N LYS A 199 -29.31 -10.75 -4.87
CA LYS A 199 -30.46 -11.39 -4.23
C LYS A 199 -30.91 -12.62 -5.02
N SER A 200 -30.82 -12.61 -6.35
CA SER A 200 -31.26 -13.74 -7.18
C SER A 200 -30.38 -14.97 -6.96
N LYS A 201 -29.06 -14.77 -6.94
CA LYS A 201 -28.09 -15.83 -6.63
C LYS A 201 -28.21 -16.31 -5.20
N LEU A 202 -28.44 -15.40 -4.26
CA LEU A 202 -28.65 -15.76 -2.85
C LEU A 202 -29.88 -16.66 -2.68
N PHE A 203 -31.02 -16.26 -3.26
CA PHE A 203 -32.24 -17.06 -3.23
C PHE A 203 -32.07 -18.41 -3.93
N ALA A 204 -31.38 -18.44 -5.08
CA ALA A 204 -31.07 -19.70 -5.76
C ALA A 204 -30.22 -20.62 -4.87
N ASN A 205 -29.14 -20.11 -4.29
CA ASN A 205 -28.27 -20.89 -3.41
C ASN A 205 -29.02 -21.44 -2.19
N ILE A 206 -29.90 -20.63 -1.58
CA ILE A 206 -30.75 -21.09 -0.47
C ILE A 206 -31.71 -22.19 -0.93
N LEU A 207 -32.37 -22.03 -2.09
CA LEU A 207 -33.32 -23.02 -2.63
C LEU A 207 -32.65 -24.36 -2.96
N TYR A 208 -31.42 -24.33 -3.48
CA TYR A 208 -30.68 -25.53 -3.87
C TYR A 208 -29.84 -26.14 -2.73
N THR A 209 -29.82 -25.52 -1.55
CA THR A 209 -29.17 -26.09 -0.37
C THR A 209 -30.14 -27.04 0.34
N PRO A 210 -29.77 -28.32 0.53
CA PRO A 210 -30.61 -29.25 1.27
C PRO A 210 -30.83 -28.77 2.71
N PRO A 211 -32.02 -28.95 3.31
CA PRO A 211 -32.24 -28.61 4.70
C PRO A 211 -31.31 -29.44 5.62
N PRO A 212 -30.84 -28.87 6.74
CA PRO A 212 -30.09 -29.64 7.72
C PRO A 212 -31.00 -30.74 8.30
N PHE A 213 -30.60 -31.99 8.14
CA PHE A 213 -31.20 -33.16 8.79
C PHE A 213 -30.46 -33.50 10.08
#